data_AF-A0A956BUK1-F1
#
_entry.id   AF-A0A956BUK1-F1
#
_cell.length_a   1.000
_cell.length_b   1.000
_cell.length_c   1.000
_cell.angle_alpha   90.00
_cell.angle_beta   90.00
_cell.angle_gamma   90.00
#
_symmetry.space_group_name_H-M   'P 1'
#
loop_
_entity.id
_entity.type
_entity.pdbx_description
1 polymer ?
#
loop_
_entity_poly.entity_id
_entity_poly.type
_entity_poly.pdbx_seq_one_letter_code
_entity_poly.pdbx_strand_id
1 'polypeptide(L)'
;MLYPEEDYWRPKTRTECVDMERPCPFVSCKYHLYIDVHPVRGSIKLNFPDVDVWEMTETCSLDIADRGGITLEEVGEIMNLTRERVRQVETTGLAKLEAVKDIERLKDYVF
;
A
#
# COMPACT_ATOMS: atom_id res chain seq x y z
N MET A 1 21.49 1.13 24.90
CA MET A 1 21.93 0.25 23.79
C MET A 1 20.74 0.06 22.87
N LEU A 2 20.66 0.84 21.78
CA LEU A 2 19.78 0.48 20.67
C LEU A 2 20.62 -0.39 19.74
N TYR A 3 20.37 -1.69 19.75
CA TYR A 3 20.88 -2.57 18.70
C TYR A 3 19.89 -2.48 17.54
N PRO A 4 20.22 -1.92 16.37
CA PRO A 4 19.55 -2.37 15.17
C PRO A 4 20.20 -3.72 14.87
N GLU A 5 19.56 -4.82 15.29
CA GLU A 5 19.91 -6.12 14.73
C GLU A 5 19.60 -6.03 13.23
N GLU A 6 20.65 -5.89 12.41
CA GLU A 6 20.51 -5.74 10.95
C GLU A 6 20.02 -7.04 10.27
N ASP A 7 20.02 -8.16 11.01
CA ASP A 7 19.55 -9.48 10.57
C ASP A 7 18.33 -9.93 11.39
N TYR A 8 17.17 -9.32 11.11
CA TYR A 8 15.89 -9.91 11.50
C TYR A 8 15.20 -10.52 10.29
N TRP A 9 14.53 -11.66 10.51
CA TRP A 9 13.78 -12.31 9.45
C TRP A 9 12.58 -11.45 9.03
N ARG A 10 12.39 -11.28 7.72
CA ARG A 10 11.21 -10.67 7.12
C ARG A 10 10.74 -11.47 5.91
N PRO A 11 9.43 -11.58 5.67
CA PRO A 11 8.90 -12.25 4.49
C PRO A 11 9.33 -11.49 3.22
N LYS A 12 9.71 -12.25 2.20
CA LYS A 12 10.14 -11.74 0.90
C LYS A 12 9.01 -11.80 -0.14
N THR A 13 8.05 -12.69 0.06
CA THR A 13 6.95 -12.93 -0.87
C THR A 13 5.60 -12.77 -0.19
N ARG A 14 4.55 -12.51 -0.98
CA ARG A 14 3.17 -12.43 -0.47
C ARG A 14 2.73 -13.74 0.18
N THR A 15 3.09 -14.88 -0.42
CA THR A 15 2.78 -16.21 0.12
C THR A 15 3.37 -16.42 1.52
N GLU A 16 4.53 -15.82 1.82
CA GLU A 16 5.13 -15.92 3.15
C GLU A 16 4.44 -15.03 4.20
N CYS A 17 3.73 -13.96 3.80
CA CYS A 17 3.14 -13.00 4.74
C CYS A 17 1.61 -12.99 4.80
N VAL A 18 0.93 -13.63 3.84
CA VAL A 18 -0.53 -13.57 3.71
C VAL A 18 -1.23 -14.05 4.98
N ASP A 19 -0.83 -15.21 5.51
CA ASP A 19 -1.43 -15.85 6.69
C ASP A 19 -0.76 -15.45 8.02
N MET A 20 0.12 -14.44 8.01
CA MET A 20 0.73 -13.93 9.24
C MET A 20 -0.25 -13.10 10.07
N GLU A 21 0.08 -12.92 11.35
CA GLU A 21 -0.71 -12.10 12.27
C GLU A 21 -0.93 -10.67 11.75
N ARG A 22 -2.08 -10.09 12.11
CA ARG A 22 -2.41 -8.69 11.90
C ARG A 22 -2.72 -8.04 13.25
N PRO A 23 -2.38 -6.75 13.46
CA PRO A 23 -1.72 -5.79 12.55
C PRO A 23 -0.31 -6.21 12.11
N CYS A 24 0.04 -5.96 10.85
CA CYS A 24 1.31 -6.43 10.27
C CYS A 24 2.52 -5.76 10.97
N PRO A 25 3.51 -6.52 11.48
CA PRO A 25 4.65 -5.94 12.18
C PRO A 25 5.69 -5.30 11.24
N PHE A 26 5.61 -5.58 9.94
CA PHE A 26 6.61 -5.13 8.95
C PHE A 26 6.27 -3.75 8.39
N VAL A 27 6.33 -2.72 9.25
CA VAL A 27 6.02 -1.32 8.89
C VAL A 27 6.88 -0.78 7.74
N SER A 28 8.07 -1.34 7.53
CA SER A 28 8.98 -0.97 6.44
C SER A 28 8.61 -1.57 5.08
N CYS A 29 7.60 -2.45 5.03
CA CYS A 29 7.10 -3.01 3.78
C CYS A 29 6.47 -1.90 2.92
N LYS A 30 6.77 -1.89 1.61
CA LYS A 30 6.21 -0.90 0.65
C LYS A 30 4.69 -0.92 0.51
N TYR A 31 4.03 -1.99 0.97
CA TYR A 31 2.57 -2.15 0.96
C TYR A 31 1.93 -1.83 2.32
N HIS A 32 2.72 -1.44 3.31
CA HIS A 32 2.23 -1.14 4.64
C HIS A 32 1.51 0.21 4.66
N LEU A 33 0.35 0.28 5.32
CA LEU A 33 -0.49 1.48 5.32
C LEU A 33 -0.13 2.51 6.39
N TYR A 34 0.79 2.18 7.29
CA TYR A 34 1.21 3.11 8.35
C TYR A 34 2.11 4.24 7.84
N ILE A 35 3.04 3.94 6.92
CA ILE A 35 4.05 4.89 6.44
C ILE A 35 3.96 5.07 4.92
N ASP A 36 4.08 6.31 4.47
CA ASP A 36 4.29 6.68 3.07
C ASP A 36 5.69 7.30 2.94
N VAL A 37 6.48 6.76 2.01
CA VAL A 37 7.85 7.22 1.76
C VAL A 37 7.90 7.87 0.40
N HIS A 38 8.25 9.16 0.36
CA HIS A 38 8.39 9.88 -0.89
C HIS A 38 9.49 9.22 -1.75
N PRO A 39 9.21 8.78 -2.99
CA PRO A 39 10.12 7.91 -3.76
C PRO A 39 11.46 8.56 -4.12
N VAL A 40 11.47 9.90 -4.30
CA VAL A 40 12.68 10.66 -4.62
C VAL A 40 13.38 11.25 -3.38
N ARG A 41 12.62 11.91 -2.49
CA ARG A 41 13.16 12.65 -1.34
C ARG A 41 13.44 11.78 -0.12
N GLY A 42 12.83 10.61 -0.03
CA GLY A 42 12.91 9.74 1.15
C GLY A 42 12.21 10.28 2.39
N SER A 43 11.47 11.40 2.29
CA SER A 43 10.69 11.93 3.42
C SER A 43 9.58 10.94 3.79
N ILE A 44 9.45 10.66 5.09
CA ILE A 44 8.47 9.72 5.63
C ILE A 44 7.27 10.53 6.16
N LYS A 45 6.06 10.11 5.76
CA LYS A 45 4.78 10.58 6.29
C LYS A 45 4.11 9.41 7.02
N LEU A 46 3.63 9.65 8.23
CA LEU A 46 2.70 8.73 8.89
C LEU A 46 1.29 9.04 8.38
N ASN A 47 0.53 8.02 7.99
CA ASN A 47 -0.84 8.24 7.55
C ASN A 47 -1.72 8.68 8.72
N PHE A 48 -1.54 8.08 9.89
CA PHE A 48 -2.21 8.48 11.14
C PHE A 48 -1.16 8.66 12.24
N PRO A 49 -0.67 9.90 12.47
CA PRO A 49 0.36 10.16 13.48
C PRO A 49 -0.07 9.85 14.92
N ASP A 50 -1.37 9.86 15.18
CA ASP A 50 -1.97 9.68 16.50
C ASP A 50 -2.53 8.26 16.75
N VAL A 51 -2.28 7.31 15.83
CA VAL A 51 -2.75 5.92 15.93
C VAL A 51 -1.56 5.00 15.88
N ASP A 52 -1.40 4.16 16.91
CA ASP A 52 -0.33 3.18 16.93
C ASP A 52 -0.62 2.00 15.99
N VAL A 53 0.43 1.33 15.51
CA VAL A 53 0.32 0.25 14.51
C VAL A 53 -0.58 -0.89 14.99
N TRP A 54 -0.53 -1.24 16.27
CA TRP A 54 -1.35 -2.31 16.85
C TRP A 54 -2.83 -1.93 17.03
N GLU A 55 -3.19 -0.67 16.83
CA GLU A 55 -4.56 -0.16 16.89
C GLU A 55 -5.18 -0.02 15.49
N MET A 56 -4.37 -0.15 14.43
CA MET A 56 -4.83 -0.03 13.05
C MET A 56 -5.72 -1.22 12.66
N THR A 57 -6.89 -0.92 12.08
CA THR A 57 -7.78 -1.94 11.51
C THR A 57 -7.20 -2.56 10.24
N GLU A 58 -6.56 -1.75 9.40
CA GLU A 58 -5.97 -2.18 8.12
C GLU A 58 -4.51 -1.78 8.04
N THR A 59 -3.62 -2.77 7.86
CA THR A 59 -2.17 -2.51 7.77
C THR A 59 -1.56 -2.80 6.41
N CYS A 60 -2.26 -3.47 5.51
CA CYS A 60 -1.70 -3.90 4.22
C CYS A 60 -2.62 -3.57 3.05
N SER A 61 -2.10 -2.84 2.06
CA SER A 61 -2.85 -2.54 0.84
C SER A 61 -3.16 -3.77 -0.01
N LEU A 62 -2.33 -4.84 0.06
CA LEU A 62 -2.61 -6.10 -0.63
C LEU A 62 -3.76 -6.86 0.01
N ASP A 63 -3.89 -6.85 1.35
CA ASP A 63 -5.04 -7.48 2.02
C ASP A 63 -6.36 -6.82 1.61
N ILE A 64 -6.37 -5.50 1.45
CA ILE A 64 -7.54 -4.76 0.98
C ILE A 64 -7.81 -5.10 -0.49
N ALA A 65 -6.78 -5.11 -1.35
CA ALA A 65 -6.93 -5.43 -2.76
C ALA A 65 -7.48 -6.86 -2.99
N ASP A 66 -7.06 -7.83 -2.16
CA ASP A 66 -7.54 -9.21 -2.22
C ASP A 66 -9.03 -9.35 -1.89
N ARG A 67 -9.63 -8.39 -1.17
CA ARG A 67 -11.09 -8.36 -0.90
C ARG A 67 -11.90 -7.87 -2.10
N GLY A 68 -11.25 -7.36 -3.14
CA GLY A 68 -11.88 -6.78 -4.32
C GLY A 68 -11.75 -5.25 -4.37
N GLY A 69 -12.60 -4.62 -5.17
CA GLY A 69 -12.63 -3.17 -5.31
C GLY A 69 -13.29 -2.50 -4.10
N ILE A 70 -12.73 -1.35 -3.70
CA ILE A 70 -13.31 -0.43 -2.71
C ILE A 70 -13.52 0.95 -3.35
N THR A 71 -14.35 1.76 -2.73
CA THR A 71 -14.67 3.12 -3.20
C THR A 71 -13.51 4.09 -2.97
N LEU A 72 -13.52 5.23 -3.67
CA LEU A 72 -12.49 6.27 -3.50
C LEU A 72 -12.54 6.90 -2.10
N GLU A 73 -13.73 6.95 -1.50
CA GLU A 73 -13.99 7.38 -0.14
C GLU A 73 -13.32 6.44 0.86
N GLU A 74 -13.55 5.13 0.76
CA GLU A 74 -12.92 4.12 1.62
C GLU A 74 -11.39 4.15 1.51
N VAL A 75 -10.84 4.28 0.29
CA VAL A 75 -9.38 4.44 0.11
C VAL A 75 -8.88 5.70 0.83
N GLY A 76 -9.64 6.80 0.73
CA GLY A 76 -9.31 8.06 1.38
C GLY A 76 -9.27 7.93 2.91
N GLU A 77 -10.27 7.27 3.48
CA GLU A 77 -10.35 6.97 4.91
C GLU A 77 -9.19 6.08 5.36
N ILE A 78 -8.81 5.06 4.60
CA ILE A 78 -7.72 4.13 4.94
C ILE A 78 -6.33 4.78 4.86
N MET A 79 -6.13 5.73 3.93
CA MET A 79 -4.81 6.33 3.68
C MET A 79 -4.67 7.76 4.25
N ASN A 80 -5.69 8.26 4.94
CA ASN A 80 -5.78 9.66 5.37
C ASN A 80 -5.55 10.63 4.20
N LEU A 81 -6.31 10.43 3.12
CA LEU A 81 -6.31 11.24 1.92
C LEU A 81 -7.72 11.75 1.63
N THR A 82 -7.83 12.91 1.00
CA THR A 82 -9.13 13.35 0.48
C THR A 82 -9.52 12.48 -0.71
N ARG A 83 -10.83 12.23 -0.86
CA ARG A 83 -11.39 11.54 -2.03
C ARG A 83 -10.87 12.09 -3.36
N GLU A 84 -10.79 13.42 -3.48
CA GLU A 84 -10.28 14.07 -4.69
C GLU A 84 -8.79 13.77 -4.93
N ARG A 85 -7.99 13.67 -3.86
CA ARG A 85 -6.59 13.26 -4.00
C ARG A 85 -6.47 11.82 -4.49
N VAL A 86 -7.30 10.90 -3.96
CA VAL A 86 -7.35 9.51 -4.44
C VAL A 86 -7.72 9.46 -5.93
N ARG A 87 -8.77 10.18 -6.35
CA ARG A 87 -9.19 10.27 -7.75
C ARG A 87 -8.07 10.75 -8.68
N GLN A 88 -7.28 11.74 -8.26
CA GLN A 88 -6.16 12.24 -9.05
C GLN A 88 -5.05 11.20 -9.21
N VAL A 89 -4.74 10.47 -8.12
CA VAL A 89 -3.74 9.40 -8.12
C VAL A 89 -4.19 8.27 -9.04
N GLU A 90 -5.45 7.85 -8.95
CA GLU A 90 -6.06 6.85 -9.82
C GLU A 90 -5.98 7.26 -11.31
N THR A 91 -6.44 8.47 -11.64
CA THR A 91 -6.40 8.99 -13.03
C THR A 91 -4.97 9.00 -13.58
N THR A 92 -4.00 9.43 -12.76
CA THR A 92 -2.58 9.45 -13.14
C THR A 92 -2.03 8.03 -13.29
N GLY A 93 -2.46 7.09 -12.44
CA GLY A 93 -2.07 5.68 -12.50
C GLY A 93 -2.58 5.02 -13.77
N LEU A 94 -3.86 5.19 -14.09
CA LEU A 94 -4.48 4.66 -15.31
C LEU A 94 -3.79 5.19 -16.57
N ALA A 95 -3.51 6.50 -16.64
CA ALA A 95 -2.80 7.09 -17.77
C ALA A 95 -1.38 6.51 -17.95
N LYS A 96 -0.66 6.22 -16.85
CA LYS A 96 0.65 5.57 -16.91
C LYS A 96 0.55 4.14 -17.41
N LEU A 97 -0.47 3.41 -16.95
CA LEU A 97 -0.74 2.04 -17.37
C LEU A 97 -1.02 2.00 -18.88
N GLU A 98 -1.89 2.88 -19.40
CA GLU A 98 -2.18 2.96 -20.85
C GLU A 98 -0.93 3.22 -21.71
N ALA A 99 0.06 3.95 -21.18
CA ALA A 99 1.30 4.24 -21.88
C ALA A 99 2.29 3.05 -21.91
N VAL A 100 2.07 2.01 -21.10
CA VAL A 100 2.89 0.79 -21.11
C VAL A 100 2.40 -0.12 -22.24
N LYS A 101 3.27 -0.34 -23.23
CA LYS A 101 2.98 -1.13 -24.44
C LYS A 101 2.40 -2.53 -24.18
N ASP A 102 2.68 -3.14 -23.03
CA ASP A 102 2.14 -4.45 -22.66
C ASP A 102 0.63 -4.45 -22.34
N ILE A 103 0.01 -3.28 -22.11
CA ILE A 103 -1.45 -3.18 -21.94
C ILE A 103 -2.20 -3.34 -23.27
N GLU A 104 -1.55 -3.16 -24.42
CA GLU A 104 -2.16 -3.56 -25.70
C GLU A 104 -2.55 -5.05 -25.68
N ARG A 105 -1.71 -5.91 -25.08
CA ARG A 105 -2.02 -7.35 -24.93
C ARG A 105 -3.15 -7.64 -23.95
N LEU A 106 -3.44 -6.75 -22.99
CA LEU A 106 -4.57 -6.91 -22.08
C LEU A 106 -5.90 -6.56 -22.74
N LYS A 107 -5.90 -5.69 -23.77
CA LYS A 107 -7.10 -5.39 -24.55
C LYS A 107 -7.63 -6.63 -25.28
N ASP A 108 -6.75 -7.56 -25.63
CA ASP A 108 -7.10 -8.85 -26.23
C ASP A 108 -7.86 -9.79 -25.28
N TYR A 109 -7.87 -9.53 -23.96
CA TYR A 109 -8.65 -10.30 -22.97
C TYR A 109 -10.01 -9.69 -22.65
N VAL A 110 -10.29 -8.48 -23.14
CA VAL A 110 -11.55 -7.75 -22.90
C VAL A 110 -12.50 -7.85 -24.11
N PHE A 111 -12.08 -8.52 -25.19
CA PHE A 111 -12.90 -8.79 -26.38
C PHE A 111 -12.81 -10.25 -26.82
#